data_AF-A0A5B9W3Q8-F1
#
_entry.id   AF-A0A5B9W3Q8-F1
#
_cell.length_a   1.000
_cell.length_b   1.000
_cell.length_c   1.000
_cell.angle_alpha   90.00
_cell.angle_beta   90.00
_cell.angle_gamma   90.00
#
_symmetry.space_group_name_H-M   'P 1'
#
loop_
_entity.id
_entity.type
_entity.pdbx_description
1 polymer ?
#
loop_
_entity_poly.entity_id
_entity_poly.type
_entity_poly.pdbx_seq_one_letter_code
_entity_poly.pdbx_strand_id
1 'polypeptide(L)'
;MPDWREILEGDGPAAWRAAYRLVGNRADADECFQEACLAAVEVSRREDVRSWRALLVRLATARAVDRLRARARARRRASAGGREAAGSWDSLPDPSPPPEDVAEEHELAESLRDALGRIPARQAEAFCLHGLEGLGYRDVARRMGVSVGLVGVLIHRARARLRALLAAYHTPPSHAPSVLPSAGKEPS
;
A
#
# COMPACT_ATOMS: atom_id res chain seq x y z
N MET A 1 -27.82 -18.88 -9.54
CA MET A 1 -26.60 -18.03 -9.58
C MET A 1 -26.70 -17.04 -8.43
N PRO A 2 -25.57 -16.66 -7.79
CA PRO A 2 -25.59 -15.65 -6.73
C PRO A 2 -26.19 -14.33 -7.24
N ASP A 3 -26.97 -13.65 -6.40
CA ASP A 3 -27.46 -12.32 -6.70
C ASP A 3 -26.33 -11.31 -6.54
N TRP A 4 -25.64 -11.03 -7.65
CA TRP A 4 -24.53 -10.10 -7.67
C TRP A 4 -24.92 -8.68 -7.28
N ARG A 5 -26.17 -8.28 -7.49
CA ARG A 5 -26.61 -6.93 -7.13
C ARG A 5 -26.64 -6.79 -5.62
N GLU A 6 -27.29 -7.73 -4.94
CA GLU A 6 -27.36 -7.75 -3.47
C GLU A 6 -25.96 -7.86 -2.85
N ILE A 7 -25.11 -8.73 -3.39
CA ILE A 7 -23.73 -8.90 -2.92
C ILE A 7 -22.92 -7.60 -3.07
N LEU A 8 -22.99 -6.93 -4.22
CA LEU A 8 -22.22 -5.72 -4.46
C LEU A 8 -22.76 -4.53 -3.67
N GLU A 9 -24.08 -4.43 -3.47
CA GLU A 9 -24.69 -3.40 -2.63
C GLU A 9 -24.28 -3.57 -1.15
N GLY A 10 -24.23 -4.80 -0.64
CA GLY A 10 -23.85 -5.08 0.76
C GLY A 10 -22.33 -5.07 1.03
N ASP A 11 -21.57 -5.82 0.22
CA ASP A 11 -20.16 -6.12 0.49
C ASP A 11 -19.17 -5.33 -0.38
N GLY A 12 -19.63 -4.82 -1.52
CA GLY A 12 -18.81 -4.04 -2.46
C GLY A 12 -18.10 -2.82 -1.84
N PRO A 13 -18.79 -1.98 -1.03
CA PRO A 13 -18.17 -0.80 -0.43
C PRO A 13 -16.95 -1.11 0.45
N ALA A 14 -16.93 -2.28 1.11
CA ALA A 14 -15.79 -2.67 1.94
C ALA A 14 -14.56 -3.04 1.11
N ALA A 15 -14.77 -3.75 -0.01
CA ALA A 15 -13.69 -4.10 -0.92
C ALA A 15 -13.12 -2.86 -1.62
N TRP A 16 -13.98 -1.94 -2.05
CA TRP A 16 -13.55 -0.67 -2.62
C TRP A 16 -12.72 0.16 -1.62
N ARG A 17 -13.18 0.29 -0.37
CA ARG A 17 -12.43 1.00 0.68
C ARG A 17 -11.08 0.34 0.99
N ALA A 18 -11.02 -0.99 0.96
CA ALA A 18 -9.77 -1.73 1.13
C ALA A 18 -8.76 -1.40 0.01
N ALA A 19 -9.21 -1.36 -1.26
CA ALA A 19 -8.36 -0.95 -2.37
C ALA A 19 -7.94 0.52 -2.25
N TYR A 20 -8.89 1.43 -1.97
CA TYR A 20 -8.63 2.87 -1.87
C TYR A 20 -7.58 3.21 -0.81
N ARG A 21 -7.66 2.60 0.38
CA ARG A 21 -6.65 2.78 1.44
C ARG A 21 -5.22 2.43 0.97
N LEU A 22 -5.09 1.49 0.05
CA LEU A 22 -3.80 1.04 -0.47
C LEU A 22 -3.31 1.88 -1.65
N VAL A 23 -4.17 2.20 -2.63
CA VAL A 23 -3.73 2.86 -3.87
C VAL A 23 -3.80 4.40 -3.81
N GLY A 24 -4.53 4.94 -2.82
CA GLY A 24 -4.56 6.36 -2.49
C GLY A 24 -5.36 7.26 -3.43
N ASN A 25 -5.99 6.71 -4.47
CA ASN A 25 -6.79 7.49 -5.42
C ASN A 25 -7.97 6.66 -5.93
N ARG A 26 -8.99 7.38 -6.41
CA ARG A 26 -10.26 6.78 -6.84
C ARG A 26 -10.13 5.92 -8.09
N ALA A 27 -9.40 6.37 -9.10
CA ALA A 27 -9.32 5.68 -10.39
C ALA A 27 -8.72 4.27 -10.24
N ASP A 28 -7.60 4.14 -9.53
CA ASP A 28 -7.01 2.83 -9.29
C ASP A 28 -7.84 1.97 -8.32
N ALA A 29 -8.57 2.60 -7.39
CA ALA A 29 -9.45 1.87 -6.49
C ALA A 29 -10.63 1.25 -7.25
N ASP A 30 -11.24 2.02 -8.16
CA ASP A 30 -12.30 1.56 -9.05
C ASP A 30 -11.82 0.41 -9.94
N GLU A 31 -10.63 0.52 -10.55
CA GLU A 31 -10.02 -0.53 -11.37
C GLU A 31 -9.76 -1.81 -10.55
N CYS A 32 -9.13 -1.68 -9.37
CA CYS A 32 -8.88 -2.81 -8.47
C CYS A 32 -10.19 -3.49 -8.02
N PHE A 33 -11.24 -2.70 -7.76
CA PHE A 33 -12.54 -3.21 -7.37
C PHE A 33 -13.22 -3.98 -8.51
N GLN A 34 -13.25 -3.42 -9.72
CA GLN A 34 -13.80 -4.10 -10.90
C GLN A 34 -13.10 -5.43 -11.17
N GLU A 35 -11.77 -5.41 -11.15
CA GLU A 35 -10.93 -6.59 -11.29
C GLU A 35 -11.19 -7.65 -10.20
N ALA A 36 -11.43 -7.19 -8.96
CA ALA A 36 -11.79 -8.07 -7.86
C ALA A 36 -13.17 -8.72 -8.05
N CYS A 37 -14.17 -7.96 -8.53
CA CYS A 37 -15.50 -8.49 -8.85
C CYS A 37 -15.42 -9.56 -9.95
N LEU A 38 -14.66 -9.31 -11.03
CA LEU A 38 -14.46 -10.29 -12.10
C LEU A 38 -13.79 -11.57 -11.58
N ALA A 39 -12.77 -11.45 -10.73
CA ALA A 39 -12.17 -12.62 -10.11
C ALA A 39 -13.11 -13.34 -9.14
N ALA A 40 -13.99 -12.62 -8.44
CA ALA A 40 -14.98 -13.23 -7.56
C ALA A 40 -15.99 -14.08 -8.34
N VAL A 41 -16.39 -13.63 -9.54
CA VAL A 41 -17.21 -14.42 -10.46
C VAL A 41 -16.51 -15.73 -10.81
N GLU A 42 -15.24 -15.67 -11.21
CA GLU A 42 -14.46 -16.87 -11.54
C GLU A 42 -14.28 -17.82 -10.37
N VAL A 43 -14.09 -17.30 -9.15
CA VAL A 43 -14.01 -18.11 -7.92
C VAL A 43 -15.35 -18.80 -7.64
N SER A 44 -16.47 -18.07 -7.71
CA SER A 44 -17.81 -18.60 -7.45
C SER A 44 -18.26 -19.69 -8.43
N ARG A 45 -17.64 -19.75 -9.61
CA ARG A 45 -17.87 -20.82 -10.60
C ARG A 45 -17.17 -22.13 -10.23
N ARG A 46 -16.19 -22.09 -9.33
CA ARG A 46 -15.30 -23.23 -8.99
C ARG A 46 -15.54 -23.75 -7.59
N GLU A 47 -15.92 -22.89 -6.66
CA GLU A 47 -16.11 -23.24 -5.26
C GLU A 47 -17.21 -22.42 -4.60
N ASP A 48 -17.74 -22.94 -3.49
CA ASP A 48 -18.79 -22.27 -2.72
C ASP A 48 -18.21 -21.13 -1.86
N VAL A 49 -18.83 -19.95 -1.95
CA VAL A 49 -18.33 -18.73 -1.32
C VAL A 49 -18.98 -18.55 0.06
N ARG A 50 -18.22 -18.87 1.11
CA ARG A 50 -18.69 -18.76 2.50
C ARG A 50 -18.89 -17.32 2.99
N SER A 51 -18.17 -16.36 2.41
CA SER A 51 -18.30 -14.93 2.77
C SER A 51 -17.83 -14.06 1.60
N TRP A 52 -18.78 -13.38 0.98
CA TRP A 52 -18.54 -12.47 -0.13
C TRP A 52 -17.70 -11.27 0.28
N ARG A 53 -18.00 -10.64 1.41
CA ARG A 53 -17.14 -9.63 2.04
C ARG A 53 -15.69 -10.05 2.11
N ALA A 54 -15.43 -11.23 2.67
CA ALA A 54 -14.07 -11.72 2.88
C ALA A 54 -13.33 -11.97 1.55
N LEU A 55 -14.05 -12.51 0.56
CA LEU A 55 -13.54 -12.77 -0.78
C LEU A 55 -13.22 -11.47 -1.53
N LEU A 56 -14.17 -10.53 -1.58
CA LEU A 56 -14.03 -9.28 -2.31
C LEU A 56 -12.92 -8.41 -1.73
N VAL A 57 -12.86 -8.25 -0.39
CA VAL A 57 -11.78 -7.51 0.27
C VAL A 57 -10.42 -8.13 -0.05
N ARG A 58 -10.31 -9.46 -0.02
CA ARG A 58 -9.06 -10.14 -0.36
C ARG A 58 -8.62 -9.87 -1.78
N LEU A 59 -9.53 -10.06 -2.74
CA LEU A 59 -9.22 -9.86 -4.15
C LEU A 59 -8.84 -8.40 -4.42
N ALA A 60 -9.58 -7.44 -3.86
CA ALA A 60 -9.28 -6.01 -3.97
C ALA A 60 -7.91 -5.66 -3.36
N THR A 61 -7.58 -6.19 -2.18
CA THR A 61 -6.24 -6.03 -1.57
C THR A 61 -5.14 -6.59 -2.45
N ALA A 62 -5.32 -7.78 -3.02
CA ALA A 62 -4.34 -8.39 -3.91
C ALA A 62 -4.11 -7.53 -5.17
N ARG A 63 -5.19 -7.06 -5.83
CA ARG A 63 -5.08 -6.16 -7.00
C ARG A 63 -4.39 -4.84 -6.67
N ALA A 64 -4.73 -4.24 -5.53
CA ALA A 64 -4.08 -3.03 -5.06
C ALA A 64 -2.57 -3.23 -4.83
N VAL A 65 -2.17 -4.35 -4.19
CA VAL A 65 -0.75 -4.70 -4.01
C VAL A 65 -0.05 -4.88 -5.36
N ASP A 66 -0.67 -5.56 -6.33
CA ASP A 66 -0.11 -5.74 -7.66
C ASP A 66 0.07 -4.40 -8.40
N ARG A 67 -0.89 -3.47 -8.26
CA ARG A 67 -0.82 -2.12 -8.80
C ARG A 67 0.33 -1.31 -8.19
N LEU A 68 0.47 -1.34 -6.86
CA LEU A 68 1.60 -0.70 -6.17
C LEU A 68 2.96 -1.24 -6.67
N ARG A 69 3.04 -2.56 -6.89
CA ARG A 69 4.26 -3.18 -7.43
C ARG A 69 4.51 -2.76 -8.89
N ALA A 70 3.48 -2.63 -9.71
CA ALA A 70 3.60 -2.14 -11.08
C ALA A 70 4.15 -0.70 -11.10
N ARG A 71 3.61 0.18 -10.25
CA ARG A 71 4.10 1.56 -10.06
C ARG A 71 5.56 1.59 -9.60
N ALA A 72 5.94 0.82 -8.59
CA ALA A 72 7.32 0.74 -8.12
C ALA A 72 8.29 0.24 -9.21
N ARG A 73 7.87 -0.70 -10.07
CA ARG A 73 8.66 -1.13 -11.24
C ARG A 73 8.77 -0.02 -12.29
N ALA A 74 7.71 0.71 -12.58
CA ALA A 74 7.72 1.83 -13.53
C ALA A 74 8.67 2.94 -13.08
N ARG A 75 8.57 3.38 -11.81
CA ARG A 75 9.48 4.37 -11.21
C ARG A 75 10.95 3.97 -11.34
N ARG A 76 11.30 2.73 -10.95
CA ARG A 76 12.68 2.23 -11.08
C ARG A 76 13.21 2.25 -12.52
N ARG A 77 12.37 1.96 -13.52
CA ARG A 77 12.78 2.03 -14.93
C ARG A 77 12.99 3.47 -15.40
N ALA A 78 12.15 4.41 -14.95
CA ALA A 78 12.32 5.83 -15.25
C ALA A 78 13.65 6.36 -14.69
N SER A 79 13.94 6.07 -13.41
CA SER A 79 15.20 6.47 -12.77
C SER A 79 16.45 5.86 -13.41
N ALA A 80 16.38 4.63 -13.91
CA ALA A 80 17.50 3.97 -14.60
C ALA A 80 17.72 4.48 -16.04
N GLY A 81 16.73 5.15 -16.63
CA GLY A 81 16.75 5.63 -18.02
C GLY A 81 17.15 7.11 -18.19
N GLY A 82 17.72 7.75 -17.16
CA GLY A 82 18.17 9.15 -17.21
C GLY A 82 17.05 10.19 -17.33
N ARG A 83 15.79 9.79 -17.21
CA ARG A 83 14.66 10.73 -17.06
C ARG A 83 14.28 10.75 -15.60
N GLU A 84 14.74 11.78 -14.89
CA GLU A 84 14.06 12.23 -13.68
C GLU A 84 12.62 12.53 -14.07
N ALA A 85 11.75 11.54 -13.91
CA ALA A 85 10.32 11.80 -13.88
C ALA A 85 10.09 12.55 -12.58
N ALA A 86 10.23 13.88 -12.67
CA ALA A 86 9.77 14.81 -11.65
C ALA A 86 8.38 14.35 -11.21
N GLY A 87 8.26 14.07 -9.92
CA GLY A 87 7.02 13.68 -9.31
C GLY A 87 5.98 14.76 -9.56
N SER A 88 5.00 14.44 -10.38
CA SER A 88 3.68 15.05 -10.30
C SER A 88 2.70 13.96 -10.69
N TRP A 89 2.29 13.19 -9.68
CA TRP A 89 1.02 12.49 -9.80
C TRP A 89 -0.01 13.59 -9.78
N ASP A 90 -0.58 13.88 -10.95
CA ASP A 90 -1.65 14.84 -11.16
C ASP A 90 -2.89 14.35 -10.38
N SER A 91 -2.85 14.57 -9.07
CA SER A 91 -4.00 14.53 -8.20
C SER A 91 -4.60 15.91 -8.31
N LEU A 92 -5.72 16.00 -9.01
CA LEU A 92 -6.60 17.16 -8.92
C LEU A 92 -6.78 17.48 -7.42
N PRO A 93 -6.38 18.66 -6.93
CA PRO A 93 -6.53 19.00 -5.54
C PRO A 93 -8.02 19.12 -5.22
N ASP A 94 -8.48 18.33 -4.26
CA ASP A 94 -9.70 18.64 -3.52
C ASP A 94 -9.48 20.00 -2.82
N PRO A 95 -10.41 20.97 -2.88
CA PRO A 95 -10.12 22.31 -2.41
C PRO A 95 -10.16 22.41 -0.87
N SER A 96 -8.96 22.26 -0.26
CA SER A 96 -8.52 22.71 1.08
C SER A 96 -9.11 22.03 2.33
N PRO A 97 -8.38 21.96 3.49
CA PRO A 97 -7.43 22.96 4.02
C PRO A 97 -6.02 22.44 4.46
N PRO A 98 -5.01 23.30 4.68
CA PRO A 98 -3.76 22.93 5.37
C PRO A 98 -3.91 23.15 6.91
N PRO A 99 -3.16 22.44 7.78
CA PRO A 99 -1.74 22.72 8.03
C PRO A 99 -0.85 21.46 8.04
N GLU A 100 0.44 21.67 7.84
CA GLU A 100 1.65 20.82 7.99
C GLU A 100 1.47 19.32 8.34
N ASP A 101 0.70 18.99 9.38
CA ASP A 101 0.34 17.61 9.78
C ASP A 101 -0.29 16.77 8.64
N VAL A 102 -1.14 17.37 7.78
CA VAL A 102 -1.77 16.65 6.65
C VAL A 102 -0.76 16.33 5.54
N ALA A 103 0.25 17.18 5.35
CA ALA A 103 1.31 16.95 4.37
C ALA A 103 2.23 15.81 4.83
N GLU A 104 2.60 15.78 6.12
CA GLU A 104 3.39 14.71 6.71
C GLU A 104 2.66 13.36 6.68
N GLU A 105 1.35 13.34 6.98
CA GLU A 105 0.52 12.13 6.86
C GLU A 105 0.45 11.63 5.42
N HIS A 106 0.35 12.54 4.45
CA HIS A 106 0.31 12.22 3.03
C HIS A 106 1.65 11.65 2.53
N GLU A 107 2.77 12.24 2.94
CA GLU A 107 4.12 11.76 2.63
C GLU A 107 4.41 10.39 3.25
N LEU A 108 3.99 10.17 4.49
CA LEU A 108 4.12 8.87 5.16
C LEU A 108 3.28 7.80 4.45
N ALA A 109 2.05 8.15 4.04
CA ALA A 109 1.19 7.25 3.28
C ALA A 109 1.80 6.88 1.93
N GLU A 110 2.31 7.85 1.16
CA GLU A 110 3.01 7.59 -0.10
C GLU A 110 4.28 6.74 0.09
N SER A 111 5.06 7.00 1.14
CA SER A 111 6.24 6.22 1.48
C SER A 111 5.89 4.77 1.81
N LEU A 112 4.81 4.54 2.57
CA LEU A 112 4.30 3.20 2.85
C LEU A 112 3.82 2.50 1.57
N ARG A 113 3.11 3.20 0.68
CA ARG A 113 2.66 2.65 -0.61
C ARG A 113 3.84 2.22 -1.49
N ASP A 114 4.88 3.04 -1.59
CA ASP A 114 6.10 2.69 -2.33
C ASP A 114 6.81 1.49 -1.69
N ALA A 115 6.95 1.48 -0.37
CA ALA A 115 7.57 0.39 0.37
C ALA A 115 6.82 -0.95 0.17
N LEU A 116 5.48 -0.92 0.24
CA LEU A 116 4.63 -2.09 -0.05
C LEU A 116 4.82 -2.59 -1.48
N GLY A 117 4.99 -1.68 -2.46
CA GLY A 117 5.31 -2.02 -3.85
C GLY A 117 6.70 -2.65 -4.06
N ARG A 118 7.60 -2.54 -3.07
CA ARG A 118 9.00 -3.01 -3.16
C ARG A 118 9.23 -4.37 -2.49
N ILE A 119 8.47 -4.72 -1.46
CA ILE A 119 8.60 -6.02 -0.78
C ILE A 119 7.89 -7.16 -1.57
N PRO A 120 8.20 -8.45 -1.33
CA PRO A 120 7.52 -9.54 -2.03
C PRO A 120 6.00 -9.54 -1.85
N ALA A 121 5.26 -9.87 -2.92
CA ALA A 121 3.80 -9.77 -2.98
C ALA A 121 3.09 -10.46 -1.82
N ARG A 122 3.43 -11.73 -1.53
CA ARG A 122 2.84 -12.48 -0.42
C ARG A 122 3.09 -11.86 0.95
N GLN A 123 4.17 -11.11 1.13
CA GLN A 123 4.46 -10.42 2.40
C GLN A 123 3.64 -9.14 2.52
N ALA A 124 3.57 -8.35 1.44
CA ALA A 124 2.70 -7.17 1.38
C ALA A 124 1.23 -7.55 1.59
N GLU A 125 0.75 -8.57 0.88
CA GLU A 125 -0.63 -9.05 1.00
C GLU A 125 -0.96 -9.50 2.43
N ALA A 126 -0.13 -10.35 3.04
CA ALA A 126 -0.34 -10.80 4.42
C ALA A 126 -0.32 -9.63 5.43
N PHE A 127 0.57 -8.65 5.22
CA PHE A 127 0.62 -7.44 6.04
C PHE A 127 -0.62 -6.57 5.87
N CYS A 128 -1.09 -6.32 4.65
CA CYS A 128 -2.28 -5.51 4.41
C CYS A 128 -3.53 -6.18 4.99
N LEU A 129 -3.71 -7.47 4.74
CA LEU A 129 -4.83 -8.25 5.27
C LEU A 129 -4.87 -8.27 6.80
N HIS A 130 -3.73 -8.41 7.47
CA HIS A 130 -3.69 -8.42 8.94
C HIS A 130 -3.70 -7.01 9.54
N GLY A 131 -2.75 -6.16 9.12
CA GLY A 131 -2.45 -4.89 9.74
C GLY A 131 -3.36 -3.73 9.32
N LEU A 132 -3.97 -3.79 8.12
CA LEU A 132 -4.85 -2.73 7.62
C LEU A 132 -6.32 -3.15 7.61
N GLU A 133 -6.59 -4.42 7.27
CA GLU A 133 -7.95 -4.97 7.26
C GLU A 133 -8.34 -5.65 8.60
N GLY A 134 -7.40 -5.80 9.54
CA GLY A 134 -7.69 -6.27 10.90
C GLY A 134 -8.00 -7.76 11.03
N LEU A 135 -7.69 -8.58 10.02
CA LEU A 135 -7.98 -10.02 10.06
C LEU A 135 -7.08 -10.77 11.04
N GLY A 136 -7.63 -11.79 11.69
CA GLY A 136 -6.85 -12.75 12.46
C GLY A 136 -5.97 -13.64 11.57
N TYR A 137 -4.92 -14.25 12.15
CA TYR A 137 -3.95 -15.05 11.40
C TYR A 137 -4.59 -16.25 10.69
N ARG A 138 -5.60 -16.88 11.33
CA ARG A 138 -6.37 -17.98 10.73
C ARG A 138 -7.15 -17.52 9.50
N ASP A 139 -7.71 -16.31 9.54
CA ASP A 139 -8.46 -15.76 8.40
C ASP A 139 -7.53 -15.41 7.25
N VAL A 140 -6.39 -14.78 7.55
CA VAL A 140 -5.35 -14.52 6.55
C VAL A 140 -4.85 -15.82 5.92
N ALA A 141 -4.61 -16.86 6.72
CA ALA A 141 -4.14 -18.16 6.25
C ALA A 141 -5.13 -18.82 5.29
N ARG A 142 -6.41 -18.88 5.69
CA ARG A 142 -7.50 -19.37 4.83
C ARG A 142 -7.60 -18.58 3.53
N ARG A 143 -7.52 -17.25 3.62
CA ARG A 143 -7.63 -16.34 2.49
C ARG A 143 -6.49 -16.51 1.49
N MET A 144 -5.26 -16.65 1.96
CA MET A 144 -4.07 -16.76 1.11
C MET A 144 -3.76 -18.21 0.67
N GLY A 145 -4.51 -19.21 1.16
CA GLY A 145 -4.25 -20.62 0.86
C GLY A 145 -2.92 -21.12 1.43
N VAL A 146 -2.57 -20.70 2.65
CA VAL A 146 -1.29 -21.04 3.32
C VAL A 146 -1.52 -21.48 4.76
N SER A 147 -0.48 -22.01 5.41
CA SER A 147 -0.55 -22.36 6.84
C SER A 147 -0.53 -21.11 7.73
N VAL A 148 -1.15 -21.22 8.92
CA VAL A 148 -1.15 -20.15 9.94
C VAL A 148 0.28 -19.79 10.37
N GLY A 149 1.16 -20.79 10.49
CA GLY A 149 2.58 -20.57 10.78
C GLY A 149 3.27 -19.73 9.70
N LEU A 150 2.99 -20.01 8.42
CA LEU A 150 3.55 -19.23 7.31
C LEU A 150 3.04 -17.78 7.32
N VAL A 151 1.77 -17.54 7.68
CA VAL A 151 1.24 -16.17 7.83
C VAL A 151 2.07 -15.36 8.83
N GLY A 152 2.37 -15.92 10.00
CA GLY A 152 3.21 -15.23 11.00
C GLY A 152 4.59 -14.88 10.46
N VAL A 153 5.22 -15.81 9.73
CA VAL A 153 6.51 -15.58 9.07
C VAL A 153 6.42 -14.48 8.01
N LEU A 154 5.37 -14.49 7.18
CA LEU A 154 5.15 -13.47 6.15
C LEU A 154 4.97 -12.08 6.75
N ILE A 155 4.10 -11.94 7.76
CA ILE A 155 3.84 -10.67 8.44
C ILE A 155 5.11 -10.16 9.14
N HIS A 156 5.84 -11.03 9.84
CA HIS A 156 7.09 -10.65 10.50
C HIS A 156 8.12 -10.12 9.50
N ARG A 157 8.34 -10.85 8.39
CA ARG A 157 9.26 -10.44 7.32
C ARG A 157 8.80 -9.16 6.63
N ALA A 158 7.49 -8.98 6.42
CA ALA A 158 6.93 -7.75 5.89
C ALA A 158 7.27 -6.56 6.78
N ARG A 159 6.98 -6.65 8.08
CA ARG A 159 7.26 -5.58 9.06
C ARG A 159 8.74 -5.23 9.11
N ALA A 160 9.63 -6.23 9.12
CA ALA A 160 11.07 -6.00 9.12
C ALA A 160 11.53 -5.21 7.87
N ARG A 161 11.04 -5.60 6.68
CA ARG A 161 11.40 -4.93 5.42
C ARG A 161 10.78 -3.54 5.30
N LEU A 162 9.52 -3.38 5.70
CA LEU A 162 8.86 -2.07 5.70
C LEU A 162 9.59 -1.10 6.64
N ARG A 163 9.98 -1.54 7.84
CA ARG A 163 10.81 -0.73 8.74
C ARG A 163 12.13 -0.29 8.11
N ALA A 164 12.85 -1.22 7.47
CA ALA A 164 14.11 -0.92 6.81
C ALA A 164 13.94 0.08 5.66
N LEU A 165 12.87 -0.06 4.86
CA LEU A 165 12.57 0.84 3.76
C LEU A 165 12.16 2.22 4.25
N LEU A 166 11.29 2.30 5.27
CA LEU A 166 10.78 3.56 5.82
C LEU A 166 11.82 4.34 6.64
N ALA A 167 12.76 3.65 7.30
CA ALA A 167 13.87 4.30 7.99
C ALA A 167 14.76 5.11 7.04
N ALA A 168 14.87 4.70 5.78
CA ALA A 168 15.61 5.44 4.76
C ALA A 168 14.90 6.75 4.33
N TYR A 169 13.58 6.86 4.54
CA TYR A 169 12.82 8.08 4.25
C TYR A 169 12.85 9.08 5.42
N HIS A 170 12.91 8.58 6.66
CA HIS A 170 12.92 9.41 7.88
C HIS A 170 14.31 9.86 8.34
N THR A 171 15.37 9.67 7.55
CA THR A 171 16.66 10.29 7.88
C THR A 171 16.65 11.73 7.35
N PRO A 172 16.42 12.78 8.18
CA PRO A 172 16.62 14.14 7.73
C PRO A 172 18.09 14.30 7.29
N PRO A 173 18.39 15.13 6.27
CA PRO A 173 19.78 15.45 5.94
C PRO A 173 20.43 15.97 7.21
N SER A 174 21.43 15.22 7.70
CA SER A 174 22.26 15.62 8.82
C SER A 174 22.77 17.02 8.52
N HIS A 175 22.24 18.02 9.24
CA HIS A 175 22.90 19.31 9.33
C HIS A 175 24.23 19.01 10.02
N ALA A 176 25.29 18.88 9.22
CA ALA A 176 26.65 18.90 9.73
C ALA A 176 26.77 20.18 10.58
N PRO A 177 27.29 20.11 11.83
CA PRO A 177 27.54 21.32 12.59
C PRO A 177 28.50 22.18 11.78
N SER A 178 28.01 23.33 11.34
CA SER A 178 28.81 24.36 10.70
C SER A 178 29.83 24.84 11.73
N VAL A 179 31.04 24.30 11.64
CA VAL A 179 32.20 24.77 12.40
C VAL A 179 32.57 26.12 11.80
N LEU A 180 32.09 27.20 12.44
CA LEU A 180 32.56 28.55 12.19
C LEU A 180 34.05 28.60 12.55
N PRO A 181 34.94 29.10 11.67
CA PRO A 181 36.32 29.35 12.05
C PRO A 181 36.35 30.50 13.06
N SER A 182 36.97 30.22 14.22
CA SER A 182 37.23 31.18 15.28
C SER A 182 38.02 32.37 14.72
N ALA A 183 37.43 33.56 14.82
CA ALA A 183 38.09 34.81 14.48
C ALA A 183 39.29 35.01 15.41
N GLY A 184 40.49 34.96 14.83
CA GLY A 184 41.74 35.34 15.47
C GLY A 184 41.66 36.79 15.93
N LYS A 185 41.84 36.97 17.23
CA LYS A 185 41.99 38.26 17.89
C LYS A 185 43.42 38.74 17.64
N GLU A 186 43.59 39.79 16.83
CA GLU A 186 44.83 40.58 16.84
C GLU A 186 44.98 41.26 18.22
N PRO A 187 46.23 41.37 18.71
CA PRO A 187 46.56 42.60 19.42
C PRO A 187 47.91 43.20 19.01
N SER A 188 47.83 44.53 18.83
CA SER A 188 48.83 45.58 19.04
C SER A 188 49.86 45.87 17.96
#